data_AF-A0A5J4PR29-F1
#
_entry.id   AF-A0A5J4PR29-F1
#
_cell.length_a   1.000
_cell.length_b   1.000
_cell.length_c   1.000
_cell.angle_alpha   90.00
_cell.angle_beta   90.00
_cell.angle_gamma   90.00
#
_symmetry.space_group_name_H-M   'P 1'
#
loop_
_entity.id
_entity.type
_entity.pdbx_description
1 polymer ?
#
loop_
_entity_poly.entity_id
_entity_poly.type
_entity_poly.pdbx_seq_one_letter_code
_entity_poly.pdbx_strand_id
1 'polypeptide(L)' 'MIDQATINKILDAAQIVDVVSEFVTLRKRGVNYLGLCPFH' A
#
# COMPACT_ATOMS: atom_id res chain seq x y z
N MET A 1 23.68 -2.94 -1.75
CA MET A 1 22.60 -2.18 -2.44
C MET A 1 21.73 -3.20 -3.14
N ILE A 2 20.40 -3.13 -2.99
CA ILE A 2 19.47 -4.06 -3.65
C ILE A 2 19.33 -3.63 -5.11
N ASP A 3 19.37 -4.58 -6.04
CA ASP A 3 19.23 -4.30 -7.47
C ASP A 3 17.78 -3.95 -7.85
N GLN A 4 17.62 -3.22 -8.97
CA GLN A 4 16.29 -2.79 -9.43
C GLN A 4 15.35 -3.96 -9.75
N ALA A 5 15.86 -5.10 -10.22
CA ALA A 5 15.00 -6.23 -10.53
C ALA A 5 14.38 -6.82 -9.25
N THR A 6 15.17 -6.88 -8.18
CA THR A 6 14.68 -7.26 -6.86
C THR A 6 13.68 -6.24 -6.30
N ILE A 7 13.92 -4.93 -6.46
CA ILE A 7 12.95 -3.89 -6.04
C ILE A 7 11.61 -4.06 -6.77
N ASN A 8 11.64 -4.24 -8.09
CA ASN A 8 10.41 -4.42 -8.87
C ASN A 8 9.64 -5.67 -8.45
N LYS A 9 10.33 -6.79 -8.20
CA LYS A 9 9.70 -8.01 -7.66
C LYS A 9 8.98 -7.77 -6.35
N ILE A 10 9.54 -6.94 -5.47
CA ILE A 10 8.91 -6.58 -4.19
C ILE A 10 7.65 -5.75 -4.43
N LEU A 11 7.74 -4.71 -5.29
CA LEU A 11 6.60 -3.84 -5.60
C LEU A 11 5.45 -4.60 -6.27
N ASP A 12 5.76 -5.55 -7.16
CA ASP A 12 4.76 -6.38 -7.83
C ASP A 12 4.08 -7.36 -6.87
N ALA A 13 4.82 -7.90 -5.90
CA ALA A 13 4.29 -8.84 -4.91
C ALA A 13 3.51 -8.14 -3.79
N ALA A 14 3.84 -6.88 -3.47
CA ALA A 14 3.26 -6.17 -2.36
C ALA A 14 1.83 -5.67 -2.67
N GLN A 15 0.84 -6.14 -1.92
CA GLN A 15 -0.51 -5.58 -1.93
C GLN A 15 -0.57 -4.37 -1.01
N ILE A 16 -0.43 -3.17 -1.58
CA ILE A 16 -0.35 -1.91 -0.81
C ILE A 16 -1.57 -1.68 0.10
N VAL A 17 -2.76 -2.17 -0.29
CA VAL A 17 -3.98 -2.04 0.51
C VAL A 17 -3.85 -2.79 1.84
N ASP A 18 -3.26 -3.98 1.84
CA ASP A 18 -3.09 -4.79 3.04
C ASP A 18 -2.10 -4.12 4.00
N VAL A 19 -0.96 -3.68 3.45
CA VAL A 19 0.09 -2.99 4.23
C VAL A 19 -0.43 -1.71 4.87
N VAL A 20 -1.17 -0.89 4.13
CA VAL A 20 -1.71 0.38 4.69
C VAL A 20 -2.85 0.10 5.67
N SER A 21 -3.62 -0.97 5.49
CA SER A 21 -4.75 -1.33 6.38
C SER A 21 -4.32 -1.75 7.78
N GLU A 22 -3.04 -2.11 7.99
CA GLU A 22 -2.47 -2.34 9.32
C GLU A 22 -2.38 -1.05 10.15
N PHE A 23 -2.32 0.11 9.50
CA PHE A 23 -2.11 1.41 10.15
C PHE A 23 -3.30 2.36 10.05
N VAL A 24 -4.07 2.27 8.97
CA VAL A 24 -5.20 3.17 8.69
C VAL A 24 -6.43 2.36 8.34
N THR A 25 -7.57 2.67 8.97
CA THR A 25 -8.85 2.08 8.58
C THR A 25 -9.24 2.57 7.18
N LEU A 26 -9.21 1.66 6.21
CA LEU A 26 -9.63 1.92 4.84
C LEU A 26 -11.08 1.48 4.59
N ARG A 27 -11.82 2.28 3.81
CA ARG A 27 -13.16 1.95 3.30
C ARG A 27 -13.18 2.01 1.78
N LYS A 28 -13.77 1.00 1.14
CA LYS A 28 -13.91 0.94 -0.32
C LYS A 28 -14.93 1.97 -0.82
N ARG A 29 -14.54 2.79 -1.80
CA ARG A 29 -15.41 3.74 -2.51
C ARG A 29 -15.13 3.65 -4.01
N GLY A 30 -16.00 2.94 -4.73
CA GLY A 30 -15.79 2.62 -6.14
C GLY A 30 -14.58 1.71 -6.32
N VAL A 31 -13.64 2.13 -7.17
CA VAL A 31 -12.37 1.42 -7.43
C VAL A 31 -11.28 1.73 -6.39
N ASN A 32 -11.51 2.72 -5.52
CA ASN A 32 -10.50 3.22 -4.57
C ASN A 32 -10.81 2.81 -3.13
N TYR A 33 -9.82 2.99 -2.27
CA TYR A 33 -9.92 2.89 -0.81
C TYR A 33 -9.65 4.26 -0.19
N LEU A 34 -10.42 4.64 0.83
CA LEU A 34 -10.31 5.92 1.51
C LEU A 34 -10.16 5.73 3.02
N GLY A 35 -9.32 6.53 3.65
CA GLY A 35 -9.07 6.53 5.09
C GLY A 35 -8.63 7.91 5.58
N LEU A 36 -8.42 8.03 6.89
CA LEU A 36 -7.86 9.24 7.49
C LEU A 36 -6.34 9.28 7.30
N CYS A 37 -5.80 10.46 7.03
CA CYS A 37 -4.36 10.64 6.90
C CYS A 37 -3.70 10.53 8.29
N PRO A 38 -2.63 9.74 8.46
CA PRO A 38 -1.91 9.65 9.74
C PRO A 38 -0.80 10.71 9.89
N PHE A 39 -0.60 11.59 8.91
CA PHE A 39 0.54 12.52 8.83
C PHE A 39 0.20 14.00 8.95
N HIS A 40 -1.09 14.35 8.93
CA HIS A 40 -1.57 15.73 9.06
C HIS A 40 -2.41 15.90 10.32
#